data_AF-A0ABD3SEJ0-F1
#
_entry.id   AF-A0ABD3SEJ0-F1
#
_cell.length_a   1.000
_cell.length_b   1.000
_cell.length_c   1.000
_cell.angle_alpha   90.00
_cell.angle_beta   90.00
_cell.angle_gamma   90.00
#
_symmetry.space_group_name_H-M   'P 1'
#
loop_
_entity.id
_entity.type
_entity.pdbx_description
1 polymer ?
#
loop_
_entity_poly.entity_id
_entity_poly.type
_entity_poly.pdbx_seq_one_letter_code
_entity_poly.pdbx_strand_id
1 'polypeptide(L)'
;MCLRQTFDETREENYISQPWPAHTVLDVGVPFFILIESYSLQFDENTATGGVDMTTRLKWLASISEVLELWVSAALSSPDNTPIIGSNDIGYSRSASNELIRAINTGLLKRIEIYKSSLEDFVEFDASFVAIVEERFSKVEEVIKDEFC
;
A
#
# COMPACT_ATOMS: atom_id res chain seq x y z
N MET A 1 -16.28 11.33 -7.76
CA MET A 1 -16.81 10.14 -7.06
C MET A 1 -15.61 9.28 -6.71
N CYS A 2 -15.29 9.13 -5.43
CA CYS A 2 -14.15 8.32 -5.01
C CYS A 2 -14.48 6.84 -5.29
N LEU A 3 -13.52 6.04 -5.73
CA LEU A 3 -13.71 4.59 -5.98
C LEU A 3 -14.28 3.87 -4.76
N ARG A 4 -14.09 4.44 -3.56
CA ARG A 4 -14.67 3.95 -2.31
C ARG A 4 -16.15 4.31 -2.10
N GLN A 5 -16.65 5.44 -2.60
CA GLN A 5 -18.04 5.83 -2.43
C GLN A 5 -18.99 4.84 -3.15
N THR A 6 -18.58 4.39 -4.34
CA THR A 6 -19.26 3.31 -5.08
C THR A 6 -19.11 1.94 -4.38
N PHE A 7 -18.07 1.74 -3.58
CA PHE A 7 -17.82 0.49 -2.87
C PHE A 7 -18.58 0.40 -1.53
N ASP A 8 -18.65 1.49 -0.77
CA ASP A 8 -19.39 1.56 0.49
C ASP A 8 -20.89 1.32 0.30
N GLU A 9 -21.43 1.69 -0.87
CA GLU A 9 -22.81 1.39 -1.26
C GLU A 9 -23.10 -0.11 -1.46
N THR A 10 -22.07 -0.96 -1.53
CA THR A 10 -22.22 -2.38 -1.92
C THR A 10 -21.98 -3.41 -0.81
N ARG A 11 -21.71 -3.02 0.44
CA ARG A 11 -21.28 -3.98 1.47
C ARG A 11 -21.97 -3.87 2.84
N GLU A 12 -22.93 -4.75 3.03
CA GLU A 12 -23.31 -5.28 4.34
C GLU A 12 -22.49 -6.55 4.66
N GLU A 13 -22.01 -6.62 5.91
CA GLU A 13 -21.64 -7.82 6.67
C GLU A 13 -20.36 -8.63 6.32
N ASN A 14 -19.60 -8.88 7.40
CA ASN A 14 -18.59 -9.90 7.64
C ASN A 14 -17.09 -9.54 7.56
N TYR A 15 -16.47 -9.87 8.70
CA TYR A 15 -15.15 -9.56 9.22
C TYR A 15 -14.09 -10.55 8.73
N ILE A 16 -12.82 -10.13 8.85
CA ILE A 16 -11.58 -10.90 8.65
C ILE A 16 -11.23 -11.07 7.16
N SER A 17 -10.18 -10.36 6.73
CA SER A 17 -9.59 -10.39 5.39
C SER A 17 -10.59 -10.32 4.24
N GLN A 18 -11.08 -9.14 3.93
CA GLN A 18 -11.36 -8.85 2.53
C GLN A 18 -10.43 -7.73 2.11
N PRO A 19 -9.26 -8.09 1.56
CA PRO A 19 -8.44 -7.13 0.84
C PRO A 19 -9.41 -6.37 -0.06
N TRP A 20 -9.33 -5.03 -0.05
CA TRP A 20 -9.62 -4.35 -1.31
C TRP A 20 -8.84 -5.12 -2.36
N PRO A 21 -9.42 -5.43 -3.53
CA PRO A 21 -8.81 -6.46 -4.33
C PRO A 21 -7.61 -5.81 -5.02
N ALA A 22 -6.50 -5.63 -4.31
CA ALA A 22 -5.30 -4.98 -4.78
C ALA A 22 -4.85 -5.73 -6.03
N HIS A 23 -4.92 -7.06 -6.00
CA HIS A 23 -4.83 -7.90 -7.19
C HIS A 23 -5.82 -7.49 -8.30
N THR A 24 -7.13 -7.43 -8.07
CA THR A 24 -8.09 -7.05 -9.12
C THR A 24 -7.96 -5.60 -9.60
N VAL A 25 -7.54 -4.67 -8.74
CA VAL A 25 -7.36 -3.25 -9.06
C VAL A 25 -6.03 -3.02 -9.81
N LEU A 26 -5.01 -3.85 -9.51
CA LEU A 26 -3.78 -3.95 -10.31
C LEU A 26 -4.05 -4.65 -11.66
N ASP A 27 -4.93 -5.66 -11.70
CA ASP A 27 -5.33 -6.37 -12.93
C ASP A 27 -6.05 -5.42 -13.91
N VAL A 28 -6.76 -4.40 -13.41
CA VAL A 28 -7.36 -3.33 -14.23
C VAL A 28 -6.39 -2.14 -14.48
N GLY A 29 -5.13 -2.25 -14.06
CA GLY A 29 -4.05 -1.33 -14.41
C GLY A 29 -3.91 -0.09 -13.54
N VAL A 30 -4.46 -0.07 -12.33
CA VAL A 30 -4.26 1.09 -11.42
C VAL A 30 -2.82 1.09 -10.89
N PRO A 31 -2.08 2.22 -10.98
CA PRO A 31 -0.73 2.31 -10.45
C PRO A 31 -0.67 2.13 -8.92
N PHE A 32 0.31 1.38 -8.43
CA PHE A 32 0.52 1.13 -7.00
C PHE A 32 0.58 2.42 -6.16
N PHE A 33 1.24 3.46 -6.69
CA PHE A 33 1.34 4.75 -6.02
C PHE A 33 -0.04 5.37 -5.70
N ILE A 34 -1.01 5.27 -6.62
CA ILE A 34 -2.35 5.83 -6.43
C ILE A 34 -3.10 5.09 -5.31
N LEU A 35 -2.89 3.77 -5.21
CA LEU A 35 -3.47 2.95 -4.14
C LEU A 35 -2.91 3.36 -2.79
N ILE A 36 -1.58 3.40 -2.67
CA ILE A 36 -0.90 3.80 -1.42
C ILE A 36 -1.29 5.22 -1.01
N GLU A 37 -1.33 6.17 -1.95
CA GLU A 37 -1.73 7.55 -1.65
C GLU A 37 -3.18 7.62 -1.16
N SER A 38 -4.10 6.87 -1.79
CA SER A 38 -5.50 6.84 -1.38
C SER A 38 -5.68 6.31 0.04
N TYR A 39 -4.97 5.24 0.40
CA TYR A 39 -4.99 4.72 1.77
C TYR A 39 -4.31 5.66 2.77
N SER A 40 -3.20 6.29 2.37
CA SER A 40 -2.47 7.24 3.22
C SER A 40 -3.37 8.43 3.58
N LEU A 41 -4.03 9.03 2.58
CA LEU A 41 -4.93 10.17 2.79
C LEU A 41 -6.06 9.80 3.74
N GLN A 42 -6.68 8.62 3.55
CA GLN A 42 -7.74 8.16 4.44
C GLN A 42 -7.23 7.92 5.86
N PHE A 43 -6.04 7.33 6.01
CA PHE A 43 -5.44 7.11 7.33
C PHE A 43 -5.16 8.45 8.05
N ASP A 44 -4.62 9.43 7.33
CA ASP A 44 -4.27 10.75 7.86
C ASP A 44 -5.52 11.57 8.23
N GLU A 45 -6.51 11.65 7.33
CA GLU A 45 -7.76 12.39 7.54
C GLU A 45 -8.57 11.85 8.73
N ASN A 46 -8.60 10.54 8.90
CA ASN A 46 -9.36 9.91 9.97
C ASN A 46 -8.63 9.91 11.31
N THR A 47 -7.29 9.92 11.29
CA THR A 47 -6.50 10.18 12.51
C THR A 47 -6.74 11.61 13.01
N ALA A 48 -6.90 12.58 12.10
CA ALA A 48 -7.16 13.97 12.46
C ALA A 48 -8.59 14.24 12.98
N THR A 49 -9.59 13.53 12.47
CA THR A 49 -11.00 13.76 12.81
C THR A 49 -11.51 12.93 13.98
N GLY A 50 -10.80 11.85 14.36
CA GLY A 50 -11.17 10.98 15.49
C GLY A 50 -12.51 10.23 15.32
N GLY A 51 -13.11 10.30 14.13
CA GLY A 51 -14.46 9.77 13.87
C GLY A 51 -14.53 8.29 13.51
N VAL A 52 -13.37 7.62 13.40
CA VAL A 52 -13.29 6.23 12.94
C VAL A 52 -12.74 5.33 14.04
N ASP A 53 -13.41 4.19 14.22
CA ASP A 53 -13.05 3.21 15.24
C ASP A 53 -11.64 2.60 15.03
N MET A 54 -11.04 2.12 16.11
CA MET A 54 -9.68 1.55 16.10
C MET A 54 -9.54 0.33 15.19
N THR A 55 -10.59 -0.48 15.05
CA THR A 55 -10.58 -1.67 14.17
C THR A 55 -10.44 -1.27 12.71
N THR A 56 -11.17 -0.24 12.30
CA THR A 56 -11.13 0.29 10.93
C THR A 56 -9.77 0.90 10.61
N ARG A 57 -9.18 1.65 11.55
CA ARG A 57 -7.81 2.19 11.39
C ARG A 57 -6.76 1.08 11.25
N LEU A 58 -6.84 0.04 12.07
CA LEU A 58 -5.94 -1.11 11.98
C LEU A 58 -6.09 -1.88 10.66
N LYS A 59 -7.33 -2.02 10.15
CA LYS A 59 -7.59 -2.60 8.82
C LYS A 59 -6.97 -1.78 7.68
N TRP A 60 -6.88 -0.46 7.80
CA TRP A 60 -6.17 0.36 6.82
C TRP A 60 -4.68 0.15 6.84
N LEU A 61 -4.05 0.10 8.02
CA LEU A 61 -2.62 -0.21 8.13
C LEU A 61 -2.31 -1.60 7.55
N ALA A 62 -3.17 -2.58 7.81
CA ALA A 62 -3.06 -3.90 7.19
C ALA A 62 -3.14 -3.82 5.65
N SER A 63 -4.10 -3.05 5.11
CA SER A 63 -4.24 -2.88 3.66
C SER A 63 -3.03 -2.18 3.03
N ILE A 64 -2.50 -1.14 3.68
CA ILE A 64 -1.28 -0.45 3.23
C ILE A 64 -0.11 -1.43 3.18
N SER A 65 0.09 -2.22 4.25
CA SER A 65 1.18 -3.19 4.32
C SER A 65 1.13 -4.22 3.19
N GLU A 66 -0.07 -4.69 2.82
CA GLU A 66 -0.29 -5.67 1.75
C GLU A 66 0.00 -5.05 0.37
N VAL A 67 -0.48 -3.84 0.10
CA VAL A 67 -0.21 -3.15 -1.18
C VAL A 67 1.29 -2.89 -1.35
N LEU A 68 2.01 -2.54 -0.28
CA LEU A 68 3.47 -2.37 -0.34
C LEU A 68 4.20 -3.69 -0.62
N GLU A 69 3.81 -4.78 0.03
CA GLU A 69 4.39 -6.10 -0.24
C GLU A 69 4.19 -6.53 -1.70
N LEU A 70 3.00 -6.28 -2.27
CA LEU A 70 2.72 -6.53 -3.68
C LEU A 70 3.55 -5.63 -4.60
N TRP A 71 3.69 -4.35 -4.27
CA TRP A 71 4.48 -3.43 -5.08
C TRP A 71 5.96 -3.82 -5.11
N VAL A 72 6.54 -4.13 -3.95
CA VAL A 72 7.93 -4.61 -3.87
C VAL A 72 8.11 -5.91 -4.66
N SER A 73 7.19 -6.86 -4.51
CA SER A 73 7.24 -8.13 -5.27
C SER A 73 7.17 -7.90 -6.78
N ALA A 74 6.30 -6.99 -7.23
CA ALA A 74 6.20 -6.61 -8.64
C ALA A 74 7.44 -5.86 -9.14
N ALA A 75 8.05 -5.02 -8.30
CA ALA A 75 9.28 -4.30 -8.63
C ALA A 75 10.47 -5.24 -8.80
N LEU A 76 10.64 -6.21 -7.90
CA LEU A 76 11.69 -7.24 -7.99
C LEU A 76 11.49 -8.17 -9.19
N SER A 77 10.23 -8.43 -9.57
CA SER A 77 9.90 -9.28 -10.71
C SER A 77 9.96 -8.54 -12.06
N SER A 78 10.17 -7.22 -12.05
CA SER A 78 10.28 -6.43 -13.27
C SER A 78 11.66 -6.67 -13.90
N PRO A 79 11.75 -7.29 -15.10
CA PRO A 79 13.04 -7.45 -15.77
C PRO A 79 13.63 -6.06 -16.07
N ASP A 80 14.94 -5.92 -15.87
CA ASP A 80 15.70 -4.72 -16.21
C ASP A 80 15.38 -4.29 -17.64
N ASN A 81 14.96 -3.03 -17.76
CA ASN A 81 14.48 -2.34 -18.95
C ASN A 81 15.14 -2.82 -20.27
N THR A 82 14.54 -3.79 -20.97
CA THR A 82 14.80 -3.93 -22.41
C THR A 82 14.19 -2.72 -23.12
N PRO A 83 14.97 -1.91 -23.85
CA PRO A 83 14.41 -0.79 -24.59
C PRO A 83 13.44 -1.35 -25.63
N ILE A 84 12.15 -0.98 -25.52
CA ILE A 84 11.16 -1.31 -26.54
C ILE A 84 11.47 -0.43 -27.76
N ILE A 85 12.35 -0.94 -28.63
CA ILE A 85 12.56 -0.36 -29.96
C ILE A 85 11.32 -0.72 -30.78
N GLY A 86 10.40 0.24 -30.88
CA GLY A 86 9.34 0.21 -31.87
C GLY A 86 7.94 0.19 -31.26
N SER A 87 7.47 1.34 -30.79
CA SER A 87 6.10 1.80 -30.97
C SER A 87 6.06 3.28 -30.62
N ASN A 88 5.50 4.11 -31.51
CA ASN A 88 5.37 5.56 -31.37
C ASN A 88 4.35 5.98 -30.28
N ASP A 89 4.21 5.20 -29.21
CA ASP A 89 3.45 5.60 -28.04
C ASP A 89 4.42 6.20 -27.02
N ILE A 90 4.22 7.49 -26.74
CA ILE A 90 4.87 8.21 -25.64
C ILE A 90 4.24 7.69 -24.34
N GLY A 91 4.62 6.48 -23.97
CA GLY A 91 4.25 5.83 -22.72
C GLY A 91 5.50 5.14 -22.23
N TYR A 92 6.26 5.81 -21.36
CA TYR A 92 7.26 5.12 -20.56
C TYR A 92 6.58 3.87 -19.99
N SER A 93 7.13 2.68 -20.27
CA SER A 93 6.78 1.49 -19.49
C SER A 93 6.98 1.88 -18.03
N ARG A 94 5.87 2.12 -17.33
CA ARG A 94 5.85 2.59 -15.94
C ARG A 94 6.14 1.37 -15.08
N SER A 95 7.38 0.86 -15.18
CA SER A 95 7.84 -0.30 -14.43
C SER A 95 7.57 -0.04 -12.95
N ALA A 96 7.01 -1.05 -12.26
CA ALA A 96 6.75 -1.01 -10.83
C ALA A 96 8.02 -0.61 -10.05
N SER A 97 9.19 -1.05 -10.52
CA SER A 97 10.51 -0.66 -9.98
C SER A 97 10.78 0.83 -10.12
N ASN A 98 10.60 1.42 -11.31
CA ASN A 98 10.79 2.86 -11.52
C ASN A 98 9.83 3.71 -10.66
N GLU A 99 8.58 3.26 -10.51
CA GLU A 99 7.64 3.96 -9.62
C GLU A 99 8.02 3.83 -8.15
N LEU A 100 8.51 2.65 -7.73
CA LEU A 100 8.96 2.39 -6.36
C LEU A 100 10.18 3.25 -6.02
N ILE A 101 11.19 3.29 -6.91
CA ILE A 101 12.37 4.16 -6.76
C ILE A 101 11.95 5.63 -6.64
N ARG A 102 10.99 6.08 -7.45
CA ARG A 102 10.46 7.45 -7.34
C ARG A 102 9.81 7.66 -5.96
N ALA A 103 9.01 6.71 -5.49
CA ALA A 103 8.34 6.82 -4.18
C ALA A 103 9.36 6.86 -3.02
N ILE A 104 10.40 6.02 -3.07
CA ILE A 104 11.53 6.02 -2.12
C ILE A 104 12.16 7.41 -2.06
N ASN A 105 12.51 7.99 -3.21
CA ASN A 105 13.10 9.32 -3.31
C ASN A 105 12.18 10.44 -2.79
N THR A 106 10.86 10.23 -2.78
CA THR A 106 9.88 11.15 -2.20
C THR A 106 9.56 10.89 -0.73
N GLY A 107 10.25 9.93 -0.09
CA GLY A 107 10.14 9.67 1.35
C GLY A 107 9.25 8.49 1.74
N LEU A 108 9.10 7.47 0.88
CA LEU A 108 8.32 6.27 1.21
C LEU A 108 8.79 5.57 2.49
N LEU A 109 10.12 5.43 2.69
CA LEU A 109 10.68 4.81 3.90
C LEU A 109 10.22 5.53 5.18
N LYS A 110 10.24 6.87 5.17
CA LYS A 110 9.74 7.68 6.29
C LYS A 110 8.24 7.47 6.54
N ARG A 111 7.45 7.24 5.49
CA ARG A 111 6.02 6.89 5.66
C ARG A 111 5.83 5.51 6.27
N ILE A 112 6.64 4.53 5.87
CA ILE A 112 6.63 3.19 6.47
C ILE A 112 6.93 3.27 7.97
N GLU A 113 7.92 4.06 8.38
CA GLU A 113 8.21 4.30 9.80
C GLU A 113 6.99 4.90 10.54
N ILE A 114 6.30 5.88 9.95
CA ILE A 114 5.08 6.46 10.53
C ILE A 114 3.98 5.39 10.71
N TYR A 115 3.79 4.51 9.72
CA TYR A 115 2.81 3.42 9.83
C TYR A 115 3.17 2.42 10.93
N LYS A 116 4.45 2.06 11.05
CA LYS A 116 4.95 1.18 12.13
C LYS A 116 4.74 1.81 13.49
N SER A 117 5.12 3.07 13.69
CA SER A 117 4.86 3.77 14.96
C SER A 117 3.37 3.88 15.28
N SER A 118 2.53 4.03 14.26
CA SER A 118 1.07 4.06 14.47
C SER A 118 0.52 2.73 14.98
N LEU A 119 1.20 1.60 14.75
CA LEU A 119 0.75 0.29 15.23
C LEU A 119 0.83 0.16 16.76
N GLU A 120 1.69 0.93 17.41
CA GLU A 120 1.85 0.95 18.87
C GLU A 120 0.53 1.30 19.58
N ASP A 121 -0.30 2.15 18.97
CA ASP A 121 -1.61 2.56 19.48
C ASP A 121 -2.63 1.40 19.52
N PHE A 122 -2.37 0.28 18.85
CA PHE A 122 -3.32 -0.82 18.67
C PHE A 122 -2.93 -2.11 19.40
N VAL A 123 -1.77 -2.16 20.06
CA VAL A 123 -1.24 -3.37 20.70
C VAL A 123 -2.19 -3.92 21.78
N GLU A 124 -2.86 -3.04 22.52
CA GLU A 124 -3.84 -3.44 23.56
C GLU A 124 -5.14 -4.02 22.98
N PHE A 125 -5.43 -3.75 21.70
CA PHE A 125 -6.66 -4.15 21.04
C PHE A 125 -6.57 -5.54 20.39
N ASP A 126 -5.52 -5.77 19.58
CA ASP A 126 -5.28 -7.04 18.89
C ASP A 126 -3.77 -7.24 18.64
N ALA A 127 -3.04 -7.56 19.71
CA ALA A 127 -1.58 -7.74 19.66
C ALA A 127 -1.14 -8.76 18.59
N SER A 128 -1.91 -9.82 18.38
CA SER A 128 -1.60 -10.83 17.36
C SER A 128 -1.68 -10.29 15.95
N PHE A 129 -2.75 -9.54 15.63
CA PHE A 129 -2.91 -8.97 14.30
C PHE A 129 -1.94 -7.81 14.07
N VAL A 130 -1.69 -6.99 15.10
CA VAL A 130 -0.69 -5.92 15.07
C VAL A 130 0.70 -6.46 14.74
N ALA A 131 1.13 -7.54 15.41
CA ALA A 131 2.43 -8.16 15.14
C ALA A 131 2.58 -8.62 13.68
N ILE A 132 1.52 -9.19 13.08
CA ILE A 132 1.53 -9.61 11.67
C ILE A 132 1.72 -8.41 10.73
N VAL A 133 1.03 -7.29 11.00
CA VAL A 133 1.12 -6.09 10.17
C VAL A 133 2.50 -5.42 10.33
N GLU A 134 3.04 -5.39 11.55
CA GLU A 134 4.37 -4.85 11.85
C GLU A 134 5.48 -5.67 11.18
N GLU A 135 5.38 -7.00 11.24
CA GLU A 135 6.31 -7.91 10.56
C GLU A 135 6.30 -7.66 9.05
N ARG A 136 5.12 -7.49 8.45
CA ARG A 136 5.01 -7.19 7.02
C ARG A 136 5.68 -5.86 6.66
N PHE A 137 5.43 -4.79 7.43
CA PHE A 137 6.10 -3.51 7.20
C PHE A 137 7.62 -3.62 7.33
N SER A 138 8.10 -4.36 8.33
CA SER A 138 9.53 -4.55 8.56
C SER A 138 10.20 -5.29 7.42
N LYS A 139 9.57 -6.36 6.91
CA LYS A 139 10.05 -7.11 5.74
C LYS A 139 10.06 -6.25 4.47
N VAL A 140 9.01 -5.47 4.23
CA VAL A 140 8.96 -4.52 3.11
C VAL A 140 10.08 -3.50 3.20
N GLU A 141 10.29 -2.92 4.39
CA GLU A 141 11.32 -1.92 4.64
C GLU A 141 12.73 -2.48 4.41
N GLU A 142 13.01 -3.69 4.91
CA GLU A 142 14.27 -4.41 4.72
C GLU A 142 14.55 -4.65 3.24
N VAL A 143 13.60 -5.21 2.51
CA VAL A 143 13.76 -5.47 1.06
C VAL A 143 13.97 -4.17 0.27
N ILE A 144 13.27 -3.09 0.62
CA ILE A 144 13.49 -1.78 -0.01
C ILE A 144 14.93 -1.29 0.21
N LYS A 145 15.45 -1.43 1.44
CA LYS A 145 16.81 -0.99 1.78
C LYS A 145 17.88 -1.84 1.11
N ASP A 146 17.67 -3.15 0.98
CA ASP A 146 18.67 -4.05 0.45
C ASP A 146 18.74 -4.03 -1.09
N GLU A 147 17.60 -3.87 -1.77
CA GLU A 147 17.51 -4.03 -3.23
C GLU A 147 17.39 -2.70 -4.00
N PHE A 148 17.01 -1.60 -3.33
CA PHE A 148 16.68 -0.33 -3.99
C PHE A 148 17.39 0.91 -3.41
N CYS A 149 18.25 0.77 -2.39
CA CYS A 149 19.02 1.86 -1.76
C CYS A 149 20.52 1.58 -1.79
#